data_AF-A0A4U5NVB6-F1
#
_entry.id   AF-A0A4U5NVB6-F1
#
_cell.length_a   1.000
_cell.length_b   1.000
_cell.length_c   1.000
_cell.angle_alpha   90.00
_cell.angle_beta   90.00
_cell.angle_gamma   90.00
#
_symmetry.space_group_name_H-M   'P 1'
#
loop_
_entity.id
_entity.type
_entity.pdbx_description
1 polymer ?
#
loop_
_entity_poly.entity_id
_entity_poly.type
_entity_poly.pdbx_seq_one_letter_code
_entity_poly.pdbx_strand_id
1 'polypeptide(L)'
;MHLSPAVTFEQTMFVLLMFSSAALFGVDACARVASPAPAAAPVMTVATTVTTPSTVTTTPSTTASTASTASTASTSTTPSTTTTSTSTTSTTTTSTTTTTTTTTTTTTTTTTTTTTTTSCMGGAMTQGVFVSNTVNQMTDLPFGAIGSGAAVTSQCPCQNGQYYYFNPVTETDWNNIIGNNEQAFQLSCSTGTMTCICTSPTMCYMPSAGTETFVFAPFCSGGTCGMYTLIMADAETDGLVPTGGGATVTYGSQLDSSGNFMPLPAMYLMATAVGCGGCPVNPTCP
;
A
#
# COMPACT_ATOMS: atom_id res chain seq x y z
N MET A 1 -31.15 39.72 -24.18
CA MET A 1 -31.63 39.10 -22.92
C MET A 1 -31.24 37.64 -22.98
N HIS A 2 -30.15 37.28 -22.29
CA HIS A 2 -29.55 35.95 -22.32
C HIS A 2 -29.72 35.38 -20.91
N LEU A 3 -30.52 34.31 -20.79
CA LEU A 3 -30.83 33.66 -19.51
C LEU A 3 -29.82 32.52 -19.31
N SER A 4 -28.98 32.64 -18.29
CA SER A 4 -28.15 31.53 -17.77
C SER A 4 -29.04 30.48 -17.08
N PRO A 5 -28.76 29.18 -17.24
CA PRO A 5 -29.34 28.17 -16.37
C PRO A 5 -28.57 28.11 -15.04
N ALA A 6 -29.33 28.05 -13.96
CA ALA A 6 -28.87 27.80 -12.61
C ALA A 6 -28.30 26.38 -12.50
N VAL A 7 -27.07 26.26 -11.99
CA VAL A 7 -26.49 24.99 -11.58
C VAL A 7 -26.95 24.72 -10.15
N THR A 8 -27.83 23.74 -9.98
CA THR A 8 -28.25 23.19 -8.69
C THR A 8 -27.08 22.43 -8.07
N PHE A 9 -26.60 22.94 -6.94
CA PHE A 9 -25.56 22.33 -6.11
C PHE A 9 -26.24 21.53 -5.00
N GLU A 10 -26.75 20.33 -5.32
CA GLU A 10 -27.22 19.34 -4.35
C GLU A 10 -26.68 17.98 -4.75
N GLN A 11 -25.58 17.55 -4.12
CA GLN A 11 -25.24 16.16 -3.78
C GLN A 11 -23.76 16.08 -3.39
N THR A 12 -23.44 16.45 -2.15
CA THR A 12 -22.20 16.00 -1.49
C THR A 12 -22.38 16.02 0.02
N MET A 13 -23.43 15.36 0.52
CA MET A 13 -23.71 15.28 1.95
C MET A 13 -24.40 13.95 2.30
N PHE A 14 -23.94 12.84 1.69
CA PHE A 14 -24.54 11.52 1.93
C PHE A 14 -23.61 10.44 2.48
N VAL A 15 -22.32 10.72 2.70
CA VAL A 15 -21.37 9.72 3.24
C VAL A 15 -20.92 10.02 4.69
N LEU A 16 -21.27 11.19 5.26
CA LEU A 16 -20.83 11.57 6.61
C LEU A 16 -21.82 11.22 7.76
N LEU A 17 -22.94 10.52 7.48
CA LEU A 17 -24.07 10.39 8.44
C LEU A 17 -24.36 8.99 8.99
N MET A 18 -23.41 8.04 8.97
CA MET A 18 -23.64 6.70 9.54
C MET A 18 -22.81 6.34 10.79
N PHE A 19 -22.00 7.24 11.34
CA PHE A 19 -21.31 7.00 12.63
C PHE A 19 -21.39 8.22 13.56
N SER A 20 -22.61 8.56 13.98
CA SER A 20 -22.81 9.45 15.14
C SER A 20 -23.68 8.74 16.18
N SER A 21 -23.11 7.71 16.81
CA SER A 21 -23.62 7.20 18.08
C SER A 21 -22.90 7.94 19.19
N ALA A 22 -23.56 8.99 19.71
CA ALA A 22 -23.11 9.75 20.85
C ALA A 22 -23.09 8.88 22.11
N ALA A 23 -21.89 8.56 22.61
CA ALA A 23 -21.70 8.16 23.99
C ALA A 23 -21.47 9.42 24.84
N LEU A 24 -22.52 9.86 25.53
CA LEU A 24 -22.43 10.82 26.62
C LEU A 24 -21.66 10.17 27.79
N PHE A 25 -20.37 10.48 27.93
CA PHE A 25 -19.65 10.18 29.16
C PHE A 25 -19.66 11.40 30.08
N GLY A 26 -20.34 11.23 31.21
CA GLY A 26 -20.27 12.12 32.36
C GLY A 26 -18.84 12.18 32.91
N VAL A 27 -18.43 13.38 33.26
CA VAL A 27 -17.22 13.65 34.02
C VAL A 27 -17.44 13.18 35.46
N ASP A 28 -16.79 12.08 35.84
CA ASP A 28 -16.62 11.76 37.26
C ASP A 28 -15.15 11.58 37.58
N ALA A 29 -14.73 12.36 38.58
CA ALA A 29 -13.37 12.41 39.07
C ALA A 29 -13.13 11.22 40.02
N CYS A 30 -12.06 10.44 39.80
CA CYS A 30 -11.51 9.63 40.89
C CYS A 30 -10.02 9.31 40.74
N ALA A 31 -9.28 9.81 41.73
CA ALA A 31 -8.13 9.23 42.42
C ALA A 31 -7.08 8.42 41.61
N ARG A 32 -5.87 8.98 41.56
CA ARG A 32 -4.62 8.24 41.30
C ARG A 32 -4.40 7.21 42.41
N VAL A 33 -4.55 5.92 42.10
CA VAL A 33 -4.01 4.82 42.89
C VAL A 33 -2.71 4.36 42.25
N ALA A 34 -1.64 4.32 43.03
CA ALA A 34 -0.32 3.86 42.61
C ALA A 34 -0.37 2.38 42.20
N SER A 35 0.17 2.08 41.02
CA SER A 35 0.24 0.73 40.46
C SER A 35 1.35 -0.07 41.16
N PRO A 36 1.06 -1.27 41.72
CA PRO A 36 2.09 -2.14 42.28
C PRO A 36 2.89 -2.83 41.17
N ALA A 37 4.19 -3.02 41.44
CA ALA A 37 5.15 -3.66 40.55
C ALA A 37 4.70 -5.07 40.13
N PRO A 38 4.90 -5.47 38.85
CA PRO A 38 4.50 -6.79 38.38
C PRO A 38 5.36 -7.89 39.02
N ALA A 39 4.68 -8.87 39.62
CA ALA A 39 5.29 -10.10 40.10
C ALA A 39 5.74 -10.96 38.91
N ALA A 40 6.93 -11.55 39.04
CA ALA A 40 7.52 -12.42 38.04
C ALA A 40 6.63 -13.65 37.76
N ALA A 41 6.22 -13.82 36.50
CA ALA A 41 5.46 -14.98 36.04
C ALA A 41 6.36 -16.24 35.96
N PRO A 42 5.83 -17.43 36.28
CA PRO A 42 6.57 -18.68 36.19
C PRO A 42 6.81 -19.12 34.74
N VAL A 43 8.01 -19.63 34.50
CA VAL A 43 8.47 -20.21 33.22
C VAL A 43 7.69 -21.50 32.94
N MET A 44 6.82 -21.48 31.93
CA MET A 44 6.25 -22.71 31.37
C MET A 44 7.20 -23.31 30.34
N THR A 45 7.69 -24.52 30.63
CA THR A 45 8.44 -25.36 29.68
C THR A 45 7.43 -26.06 28.77
N VAL A 46 7.35 -25.65 27.51
CA VAL A 46 6.51 -26.31 26.49
C VAL A 46 7.29 -27.48 25.89
N ALA A 47 6.78 -28.70 26.07
CA ALA A 47 7.27 -29.89 25.40
C ALA A 47 6.80 -29.90 23.94
N THR A 48 7.73 -29.88 22.99
CA THR A 48 7.48 -30.01 21.56
C THR A 48 7.36 -31.48 21.17
N THR A 49 6.14 -31.94 20.90
CA THR A 49 5.91 -33.19 20.17
C THR A 49 6.05 -32.95 18.67
N VAL A 50 7.06 -33.57 18.06
CA VAL A 50 7.29 -33.60 16.62
C VAL A 50 6.34 -34.61 15.99
N THR A 51 5.30 -34.12 15.30
CA THR A 51 4.47 -34.95 14.41
C THR A 51 5.04 -34.91 12.99
N THR A 52 5.37 -36.10 12.50
CA THR A 52 5.84 -36.41 11.15
C THR A 52 4.80 -36.06 10.07
N PRO A 53 5.20 -35.51 8.92
CA PRO A 53 4.28 -35.25 7.81
C PRO A 53 3.90 -36.55 7.10
N SER A 54 2.59 -36.79 6.96
CA SER A 54 2.05 -37.85 6.12
C SER A 54 1.93 -37.36 4.68
N THR A 55 2.58 -38.07 3.77
CA THR A 55 2.55 -37.85 2.31
C THR A 55 1.18 -38.23 1.77
N VAL A 56 0.42 -37.25 1.26
CA VAL A 56 -0.83 -37.50 0.54
C VAL A 56 -0.53 -37.55 -0.96
N THR A 57 -0.69 -38.74 -1.54
CA THR A 57 -0.64 -38.97 -2.98
C THR A 57 -2.03 -38.70 -3.57
N THR A 58 -2.18 -37.66 -4.39
CA THR A 58 -3.41 -37.40 -5.15
C THR A 58 -3.29 -37.91 -6.58
N THR A 59 -4.18 -38.84 -6.91
CA THR A 59 -4.39 -39.46 -8.23
C THR A 59 -5.07 -38.48 -9.20
N PRO A 60 -4.64 -38.39 -10.47
CA PRO A 60 -5.34 -37.58 -11.47
C PRO A 60 -6.58 -38.32 -11.99
N SER A 61 -7.76 -37.71 -11.82
CA SER A 61 -9.01 -38.17 -12.43
C SER A 61 -9.22 -37.45 -13.75
N THR A 62 -9.14 -38.21 -14.84
CA THR A 62 -9.54 -37.81 -16.18
C THR A 62 -11.05 -37.95 -16.34
N THR A 63 -11.73 -36.86 -16.68
CA THR A 63 -13.12 -36.93 -17.16
C THR A 63 -13.21 -36.17 -18.48
N ALA A 64 -13.46 -36.93 -19.54
CA ALA A 64 -13.80 -36.45 -20.85
C ALA A 64 -15.31 -36.18 -20.93
N SER A 65 -15.71 -35.10 -21.61
CA SER A 65 -17.01 -34.97 -22.26
C SER A 65 -16.99 -33.85 -23.32
N THR A 66 -16.92 -34.30 -24.57
CA THR A 66 -17.68 -33.93 -25.77
C THR A 66 -18.38 -32.55 -25.90
N ALA A 67 -18.00 -31.82 -26.98
CA ALA A 67 -18.82 -31.36 -28.13
C ALA A 67 -20.19 -30.70 -27.85
N SER A 68 -20.68 -29.65 -28.51
CA SER A 68 -20.32 -28.79 -29.65
C SER A 68 -21.33 -27.63 -29.61
N THR A 69 -21.01 -26.43 -30.11
CA THR A 69 -21.93 -25.63 -30.94
C THR A 69 -21.14 -24.52 -31.64
N ALA A 70 -21.24 -24.51 -32.96
CA ALA A 70 -20.64 -23.55 -33.86
C ALA A 70 -21.43 -22.23 -33.89
N SER A 71 -20.76 -21.10 -34.15
CA SER A 71 -21.34 -19.97 -34.89
C SER A 71 -20.25 -19.03 -35.43
N THR A 72 -20.07 -19.12 -36.74
CA THR A 72 -20.02 -18.04 -37.74
C THR A 72 -18.96 -16.94 -37.61
N ALA A 73 -17.98 -17.07 -38.51
CA ALA A 73 -16.98 -16.08 -38.87
C ALA A 73 -17.58 -14.87 -39.64
N SER A 74 -16.95 -13.71 -39.47
CA SER A 74 -16.97 -12.62 -40.45
C SER A 74 -15.57 -12.00 -40.47
N THR A 75 -14.81 -12.40 -41.47
CA THR A 75 -13.44 -11.98 -41.76
C THR A 75 -13.47 -10.67 -42.54
N SER A 76 -12.97 -9.58 -41.94
CA SER A 76 -12.62 -8.36 -42.65
C SER A 76 -11.10 -8.28 -42.76
N THR A 77 -10.60 -8.52 -43.96
CA THR A 77 -9.18 -8.51 -44.30
C THR A 77 -8.70 -7.08 -44.55
N THR A 78 -7.90 -6.54 -43.63
CA THR A 78 -7.12 -5.31 -43.86
C THR A 78 -5.70 -5.70 -44.29
N PRO A 79 -5.16 -5.12 -45.38
CA PRO A 79 -3.85 -5.49 -45.89
C PRO A 79 -2.72 -4.98 -44.97
N SER A 80 -1.87 -5.89 -44.50
CA SER A 80 -0.62 -5.56 -43.80
C SER A 80 0.50 -5.30 -44.81
N THR A 81 1.05 -4.10 -44.76
CA THR A 81 2.23 -3.67 -45.50
C THR A 81 3.49 -4.22 -44.81
N THR A 82 4.19 -5.13 -45.48
CA THR A 82 5.47 -5.68 -45.01
C THR A 82 6.61 -4.74 -45.41
N THR A 83 7.20 -4.03 -44.44
CA THR A 83 8.43 -3.26 -44.64
C THR A 83 9.64 -4.12 -44.32
N THR A 84 10.38 -4.52 -45.36
CA THR A 84 11.67 -5.20 -45.27
C THR A 84 12.77 -4.18 -44.95
N SER A 85 13.33 -4.22 -43.74
CA SER A 85 14.50 -3.41 -43.37
C SER A 85 15.78 -4.21 -43.53
N THR A 86 16.63 -3.76 -44.46
CA THR A 86 17.93 -4.32 -44.79
C THR A 86 18.94 -4.06 -43.66
N SER A 87 19.49 -5.13 -43.07
CA SER A 87 20.57 -5.05 -42.07
C SER A 87 21.92 -4.90 -42.77
N THR A 88 22.54 -3.73 -42.65
CA THR A 88 23.94 -3.49 -43.06
C THR A 88 24.89 -3.91 -41.93
N THR A 89 25.65 -4.96 -42.18
CA THR A 89 26.76 -5.42 -41.33
C THR A 89 27.98 -4.52 -41.54
N SER A 90 28.33 -3.70 -40.54
CA SER A 90 29.57 -2.93 -40.52
C SER A 90 30.67 -3.72 -39.80
N THR A 91 31.72 -4.06 -40.54
CA THR A 91 32.92 -4.74 -40.05
C THR A 91 33.79 -3.76 -39.28
N THR A 92 33.88 -3.90 -37.95
CA THR A 92 34.76 -3.08 -37.11
C THR A 92 36.13 -3.75 -36.96
N THR A 93 37.15 -3.17 -37.58
CA THR A 93 38.56 -3.55 -37.39
C THR A 93 39.03 -3.14 -36.00
N THR A 94 39.40 -4.13 -35.19
CA THR A 94 39.95 -3.93 -33.84
C THR A 94 41.47 -3.81 -33.94
N SER A 95 42.01 -2.62 -33.67
CA SER A 95 43.46 -2.39 -33.56
C SER A 95 43.90 -2.63 -32.12
N THR A 96 44.73 -3.63 -31.92
CA THR A 96 45.28 -4.03 -30.62
C THR A 96 46.46 -3.13 -30.26
N THR A 97 46.25 -2.19 -29.34
CA THR A 97 47.34 -1.37 -28.77
C THR A 97 47.83 -2.00 -27.48
N THR A 98 49.07 -2.49 -27.48
CA THR A 98 49.74 -3.04 -26.30
C THR A 98 50.26 -1.88 -25.44
N THR A 99 49.57 -1.58 -24.34
CA THR A 99 50.00 -0.57 -23.35
C THR A 99 50.74 -1.25 -22.21
N THR A 100 52.01 -0.92 -22.05
CA THR A 100 52.85 -1.38 -20.93
C THR A 100 52.52 -0.55 -19.69
N THR A 101 51.82 -1.15 -18.72
CA THR A 101 51.40 -0.47 -17.48
C THR A 101 52.47 -0.63 -16.40
N THR A 102 53.17 0.46 -16.08
CA THR A 102 54.05 0.54 -14.91
C THR A 102 53.20 0.65 -13.66
N THR A 103 53.29 -0.35 -12.77
CA THR A 103 52.48 -0.41 -11.55
C THR A 103 53.25 0.28 -10.41
N THR A 104 52.78 1.45 -9.99
CA THR A 104 53.29 2.15 -8.81
C THR A 104 52.41 1.79 -7.62
N THR A 105 52.97 1.08 -6.64
CA THR A 105 52.24 0.68 -5.43
C THR A 105 52.14 1.87 -4.48
N THR A 106 51.00 2.56 -4.49
CA THR A 106 50.68 3.61 -3.53
C THR A 106 49.88 3.00 -2.38
N THR A 107 50.46 2.94 -1.19
CA THR A 107 49.78 2.50 0.03
C THR A 107 48.86 3.61 0.53
N THR A 108 47.59 3.54 0.17
CA THR A 108 46.56 4.48 0.64
C THR A 108 45.98 3.98 1.96
N THR A 109 46.21 4.71 3.04
CA THR A 109 45.61 4.43 4.35
C THR A 109 44.17 4.93 4.36
N THR A 110 43.21 4.03 4.20
CA THR A 110 41.78 4.35 4.25
C THR A 110 41.30 4.34 5.70
N THR A 111 41.14 5.52 6.30
CA THR A 111 40.45 5.68 7.57
C THR A 111 38.97 5.44 7.34
N THR A 112 38.46 4.29 7.80
CA THR A 112 37.04 3.95 7.71
C THR A 112 36.32 4.57 8.90
N THR A 113 35.71 5.73 8.69
CA THR A 113 34.79 6.32 9.67
C THR A 113 33.48 5.54 9.59
N THR A 114 33.23 4.67 10.55
CA THR A 114 31.94 3.99 10.70
C THR A 114 30.93 4.99 11.25
N THR A 115 30.26 5.72 10.35
CA THR A 115 29.07 6.47 10.71
C THR A 115 27.97 5.46 10.95
N THR A 116 27.60 5.25 12.22
CA THR A 116 26.41 4.48 12.57
C THR A 116 25.20 5.33 12.17
N THR A 117 24.78 5.23 10.91
CA THR A 117 23.46 5.70 10.51
C THR A 117 22.47 4.84 11.28
N THR A 118 21.85 5.42 12.29
CA THR A 118 20.63 4.88 12.89
C THR A 118 19.59 4.88 11.76
N SER A 119 19.58 3.80 10.98
CA SER A 119 18.72 3.70 9.82
C SER A 119 17.29 3.84 10.32
N CYS A 120 16.63 4.89 9.88
CA CYS A 120 15.23 5.13 10.18
C CYS A 120 14.34 3.92 9.88
N MET A 121 14.82 3.04 9.01
CA MET A 121 14.32 1.70 8.76
C MET A 121 15.07 0.68 9.63
N GLY A 122 14.71 0.57 10.91
CA GLY A 122 15.17 -0.55 11.74
C GLY A 122 14.54 -1.86 11.25
N GLY A 123 15.29 -2.96 11.23
CA GLY A 123 14.94 -4.23 10.58
C GLY A 123 13.68 -4.98 11.05
N ALA A 124 12.86 -4.38 11.91
CA ALA A 124 11.58 -4.92 12.40
C ALA A 124 10.36 -4.03 12.08
N MET A 125 10.56 -2.93 11.36
CA MET A 125 9.54 -1.91 11.14
C MET A 125 8.73 -2.13 9.85
N THR A 126 8.14 -3.32 9.71
CA THR A 126 7.40 -3.74 8.50
C THR A 126 6.03 -3.06 8.34
N GLN A 127 5.56 -2.36 9.37
CA GLN A 127 4.25 -1.70 9.43
C GLN A 127 4.37 -0.17 9.44
N GLY A 128 5.44 0.33 8.83
CA GLY A 128 5.60 1.75 8.57
C GLY A 128 5.04 2.16 7.22
N VAL A 129 4.65 3.42 7.10
CA VAL A 129 4.36 4.05 5.81
C VAL A 129 5.02 5.42 5.77
N PHE A 130 5.64 5.74 4.63
CA PHE A 130 6.09 7.10 4.37
C PHE A 130 4.92 7.98 3.98
N VAL A 131 4.81 9.14 4.61
CA VAL A 131 3.84 10.15 4.22
C VAL A 131 4.59 11.37 3.70
N SER A 132 4.37 11.68 2.42
CA SER A 132 4.95 12.84 1.74
C SER A 132 4.56 14.14 2.42
N ASN A 133 5.46 15.13 2.42
CA ASN A 133 5.16 16.49 2.87
C ASN A 133 4.11 17.21 1.99
N THR A 134 3.72 16.61 0.86
CA THR A 134 2.61 17.07 0.03
C THR A 134 1.24 16.76 0.64
N VAL A 135 1.17 15.91 1.67
CA VAL A 135 -0.07 15.66 2.44
C VAL A 135 -0.23 16.75 3.50
N ASN A 136 -1.28 17.55 3.38
CA ASN A 136 -1.68 18.52 4.39
C ASN A 136 -2.50 17.83 5.48
N GLN A 137 -1.92 17.68 6.67
CA GLN A 137 -2.57 16.99 7.79
C GLN A 137 -3.88 17.62 8.27
N MET A 138 -4.17 18.88 7.91
CA MET A 138 -5.41 19.56 8.29
C MET A 138 -6.54 19.37 7.28
N THR A 139 -6.22 19.19 6.00
CA THR A 139 -7.22 19.17 4.92
C THR A 139 -7.31 17.84 4.21
N ASP A 140 -6.20 17.09 4.12
CA ASP A 140 -6.15 15.84 3.38
C ASP A 140 -6.40 14.60 4.27
N LEU A 141 -6.52 14.80 5.60
CA LEU A 141 -6.78 13.76 6.60
C LEU A 141 -8.15 13.98 7.26
N PRO A 142 -9.26 13.56 6.62
CA PRO A 142 -10.62 13.91 7.07
C PRO A 142 -11.00 13.37 8.46
N PHE A 143 -10.26 12.38 8.97
CA PHE A 143 -10.54 11.71 10.25
C PHE A 143 -9.52 12.07 11.35
N GLY A 144 -8.82 13.19 11.19
CA GLY A 144 -7.88 13.71 12.16
C GLY A 144 -6.43 13.40 11.83
N ALA A 145 -5.54 13.82 12.74
CA ALA A 145 -4.10 13.69 12.54
C ALA A 145 -3.66 12.22 12.50
N ILE A 146 -2.53 11.98 11.84
CA ILE A 146 -1.91 10.64 11.79
C ILE A 146 -1.68 10.13 13.21
N GLY A 147 -2.18 8.93 13.49
CA GLY A 147 -2.08 8.32 14.81
C GLY A 147 -3.29 8.53 15.71
N SER A 148 -4.36 9.17 15.22
CA SER A 148 -5.60 9.34 15.99
C SER A 148 -6.37 8.02 16.20
N GLY A 149 -6.17 7.03 15.33
CA GLY A 149 -6.67 5.67 15.51
C GLY A 149 -5.59 4.74 16.07
N ALA A 150 -4.89 4.02 15.20
CA ALA A 150 -3.71 3.25 15.60
C ALA A 150 -2.61 4.19 16.10
N ALA A 151 -2.13 3.97 17.33
CA ALA A 151 -1.10 4.80 17.92
C ALA A 151 0.24 4.71 17.15
N VAL A 152 0.86 5.87 16.92
CA VAL A 152 2.21 5.96 16.34
C VAL A 152 3.23 5.56 17.41
N THR A 153 4.05 4.55 17.12
CA THR A 153 5.10 4.04 18.01
C THR A 153 6.42 4.77 17.83
N SER A 154 6.71 5.21 16.61
CA SER A 154 7.89 5.98 16.28
C SER A 154 7.73 6.70 14.96
N GLN A 155 8.57 7.69 14.73
CA GLN A 155 8.59 8.47 13.50
C GLN A 155 10.03 8.69 13.07
N CYS A 156 10.26 8.76 11.76
CA CYS A 156 11.52 9.22 11.19
C CYS A 156 11.29 10.37 10.20
N PRO A 157 11.86 11.56 10.47
CA PRO A 157 11.90 12.65 9.50
C PRO A 157 12.74 12.28 8.27
N CYS A 158 12.21 12.57 7.08
CA CYS A 158 12.89 12.45 5.80
C CYS A 158 12.85 13.80 5.09
N GLN A 159 13.68 14.01 4.05
CA GLN A 159 13.78 15.32 3.38
C GLN A 159 12.44 15.78 2.78
N ASN A 160 11.63 14.86 2.30
CA ASN A 160 10.38 15.13 1.60
C ASN A 160 9.15 14.53 2.28
N GLY A 161 9.23 14.26 3.59
CA GLY A 161 8.12 13.68 4.33
C GLY A 161 8.56 13.05 5.64
N GLN A 162 7.78 12.11 6.12
CA GLN A 162 8.05 11.42 7.38
C GLN A 162 7.58 9.98 7.29
N TYR A 163 8.43 9.05 7.75
CA TYR A 163 7.98 7.69 8.04
C TYR A 163 7.27 7.67 9.38
N TYR A 164 6.09 7.08 9.40
CA TYR A 164 5.33 6.79 10.60
C TYR A 164 5.27 5.30 10.80
N TYR A 165 5.49 4.86 12.03
CA TYR A 165 5.37 3.47 12.46
C TYR A 165 4.27 3.37 13.49
N PHE A 166 3.46 2.33 13.40
CA PHE A 166 2.25 2.18 14.20
C PHE A 166 2.30 0.93 15.05
N ASN A 167 1.48 0.88 16.10
CA ASN A 167 1.19 -0.37 16.77
C ASN A 167 0.46 -1.32 15.80
N PRO A 168 0.80 -2.61 15.80
CA PRO A 168 0.12 -3.60 14.98
C PRO A 168 -1.34 -3.78 15.41
N VAL A 169 -2.18 -4.03 14.43
CA VAL A 169 -3.56 -4.48 14.58
C VAL A 169 -3.65 -5.92 14.07
N THR A 170 -4.40 -6.76 14.78
CA THR A 170 -4.68 -8.15 14.40
C THR A 170 -6.12 -8.38 13.96
N GLU A 171 -6.97 -7.36 14.08
CA GLU A 171 -8.31 -7.38 13.50
C GLU A 171 -8.23 -7.48 11.99
N THR A 172 -9.07 -8.33 11.42
CA THR A 172 -9.11 -8.65 9.99
C THR A 172 -10.29 -8.00 9.29
N ASP A 173 -11.38 -7.72 10.01
CA ASP A 173 -12.60 -7.13 9.44
C ASP A 173 -12.47 -5.60 9.38
N TRP A 174 -12.60 -5.02 8.19
CA TRP A 174 -12.48 -3.58 8.00
C TRP A 174 -13.54 -2.76 8.73
N ASN A 175 -14.75 -3.28 8.91
CA ASN A 175 -15.80 -2.58 9.66
C ASN A 175 -15.42 -2.51 11.14
N ASN A 176 -14.82 -3.56 11.70
CA ASN A 176 -14.29 -3.54 13.06
C ASN A 176 -13.07 -2.61 13.18
N ILE A 177 -12.13 -2.65 12.22
CA ILE A 177 -10.96 -1.76 12.22
C ILE A 177 -11.43 -0.30 12.26
N ILE A 178 -12.37 0.08 11.38
CA ILE A 178 -12.89 1.45 11.30
C ILE A 178 -13.73 1.79 12.54
N GLY A 179 -14.64 0.90 12.94
CA GLY A 179 -15.56 1.10 14.05
C GLY A 179 -14.87 1.20 15.41
N ASN A 180 -13.74 0.50 15.59
CA ASN A 180 -12.93 0.52 16.79
C ASN A 180 -11.80 1.57 16.73
N ASN A 181 -11.73 2.36 15.65
CA ASN A 181 -10.69 3.37 15.43
C ASN A 181 -9.26 2.77 15.46
N GLU A 182 -9.09 1.60 14.84
CA GLU A 182 -7.81 0.89 14.72
C GLU A 182 -7.08 1.19 13.40
N GLN A 183 -7.67 1.98 12.51
CA GLN A 183 -7.00 2.52 11.32
C GLN A 183 -5.89 3.52 11.70
N ALA A 184 -4.81 3.56 10.94
CA ALA A 184 -3.73 4.53 11.12
C ALA A 184 -4.17 5.96 10.78
N PHE A 185 -4.78 6.13 9.59
CA PHE A 185 -5.34 7.38 9.10
C PHE A 185 -6.20 7.14 7.85
N GLN A 186 -6.89 8.19 7.41
CA GLN A 186 -7.55 8.24 6.11
C GLN A 186 -6.93 9.34 5.26
N LEU A 187 -6.79 9.11 3.96
CA LEU A 187 -6.24 10.07 3.01
C LEU A 187 -7.28 10.39 1.94
N SER A 188 -7.55 11.67 1.76
CA SER A 188 -8.31 12.22 0.64
C SER A 188 -7.65 13.52 0.24
N CYS A 189 -6.91 13.53 -0.86
CA CYS A 189 -6.20 14.74 -1.29
C CYS A 189 -7.18 15.83 -1.72
N SER A 190 -6.83 17.09 -1.45
CA SER A 190 -7.64 18.26 -1.82
C SER A 190 -8.01 18.28 -3.31
N THR A 191 -9.17 18.86 -3.63
CA THR A 191 -9.73 18.90 -5.00
C THR A 191 -8.70 19.37 -6.03
N GLY A 192 -8.55 18.61 -7.11
CA GLY A 192 -7.60 18.90 -8.18
C GLY A 192 -6.18 18.35 -7.95
N THR A 193 -5.93 17.69 -6.82
CA THR A 193 -4.70 16.93 -6.59
C THR A 193 -5.01 15.43 -6.54
N MET A 194 -4.21 14.64 -7.25
CA MET A 194 -4.36 13.18 -7.23
C MET A 194 -3.59 12.59 -6.06
N THR A 195 -4.22 11.66 -5.35
CA THR A 195 -3.55 10.80 -4.38
C THR A 195 -2.55 9.88 -5.10
N CYS A 196 -1.42 9.61 -4.46
CA CYS A 196 -0.47 8.59 -4.89
C CYS A 196 -0.26 7.59 -3.76
N ILE A 197 -0.37 6.30 -4.08
CA ILE A 197 -0.08 5.20 -3.17
C ILE A 197 0.95 4.29 -3.82
N CYS A 198 2.12 4.13 -3.20
CA CYS A 198 3.19 3.28 -3.69
C CYS A 198 3.32 2.02 -2.83
N THR A 199 3.42 0.85 -3.47
CA THR A 199 3.71 -0.44 -2.82
C THR A 199 5.19 -0.80 -2.91
N SER A 200 5.93 -0.11 -3.79
CA SER A 200 7.38 -0.15 -3.88
C SER A 200 7.89 1.17 -4.49
N PRO A 201 9.20 1.45 -4.50
CA PRO A 201 9.75 2.65 -5.12
C PRO A 201 9.44 2.80 -6.62
N THR A 202 9.09 1.71 -7.32
CA THR A 202 8.81 1.72 -8.76
C THR A 202 7.36 1.41 -9.09
N MET A 203 6.56 0.97 -8.11
CA MET A 203 5.17 0.59 -8.29
C MET A 203 4.28 1.51 -7.46
N CYS A 204 3.62 2.44 -8.14
CA CYS A 204 2.66 3.35 -7.56
C CYS A 204 1.32 3.28 -8.28
N TYR A 205 0.29 3.76 -7.60
CA TYR A 205 -1.08 3.75 -8.03
C TYR A 205 -1.67 5.15 -7.89
N MET A 206 -2.48 5.54 -8.87
CA MET A 206 -3.26 6.76 -8.86
C MET A 206 -4.75 6.41 -8.87
N PRO A 207 -5.62 7.23 -8.26
CA PRO A 207 -7.06 7.01 -8.33
C PRO A 207 -7.54 7.08 -9.79
N SER A 208 -8.53 6.25 -10.13
CA SER A 208 -9.20 6.28 -11.44
C SER A 208 -10.18 7.44 -11.57
N ALA A 209 -10.73 7.90 -10.44
CA ALA A 209 -11.57 9.07 -10.31
C ALA A 209 -10.90 10.08 -9.35
N GLY A 210 -11.65 11.08 -8.88
CA GLY A 210 -11.14 12.12 -7.98
C GLY A 210 -11.92 12.22 -6.67
N THR A 211 -12.74 11.21 -6.35
CA THR A 211 -13.62 11.19 -5.18
C THR A 211 -13.29 10.07 -4.20
N GLU A 212 -12.32 9.22 -4.53
CA GLU A 212 -11.92 8.09 -3.70
C GLU A 212 -11.24 8.57 -2.40
N THR A 213 -11.62 7.94 -1.29
CA THR A 213 -10.94 8.08 0.00
C THR A 213 -10.24 6.77 0.33
N PHE A 214 -9.05 6.85 0.92
CA PHE A 214 -8.24 5.68 1.24
C PHE A 214 -8.08 5.53 2.75
N VAL A 215 -8.38 4.36 3.29
CA VAL A 215 -8.18 4.04 4.70
C VAL A 215 -6.95 3.15 4.84
N PHE A 216 -6.05 3.51 5.75
CA PHE A 216 -4.80 2.78 5.99
C PHE A 216 -4.84 2.10 7.35
N ALA A 217 -4.51 0.80 7.41
CA ALA A 217 -4.47 0.04 8.65
C ALA A 217 -3.14 -0.74 8.79
N PRO A 218 -2.46 -0.64 9.95
CA PRO A 218 -1.23 -1.39 10.21
C PRO A 218 -1.58 -2.80 10.68
N PHE A 219 -1.64 -3.77 9.77
CA PHE A 219 -2.07 -5.13 10.10
C PHE A 219 -0.89 -6.11 10.17
N CYS A 220 -0.93 -7.03 11.13
CA CYS A 220 0.03 -8.13 11.27
C CYS A 220 -0.66 -9.48 11.37
N SER A 221 -0.20 -10.46 10.58
CA SER A 221 -0.59 -11.86 10.73
C SER A 221 0.56 -12.79 10.34
N GLY A 222 0.77 -13.86 11.11
CA GLY A 222 1.80 -14.86 10.83
C GLY A 222 3.23 -14.30 10.78
N GLY A 223 3.50 -13.20 11.50
CA GLY A 223 4.81 -12.53 11.50
C GLY A 223 5.08 -11.61 10.30
N THR A 224 4.14 -11.49 9.37
CA THR A 224 4.16 -10.49 8.31
C THR A 224 3.30 -9.31 8.73
N CYS A 225 3.85 -8.11 8.63
CA CYS A 225 3.11 -6.88 8.89
C CYS A 225 3.22 -5.93 7.71
N GLY A 226 2.23 -5.06 7.56
CA GLY A 226 2.19 -4.08 6.49
C GLY A 226 1.15 -3.01 6.75
N MET A 227 1.26 -1.90 6.01
CA MET A 227 0.21 -0.89 5.96
C MET A 227 -0.74 -1.24 4.81
N TYR A 228 -1.91 -1.77 5.12
CA TYR A 228 -2.90 -2.16 4.11
C TYR A 228 -3.83 -1.00 3.77
N THR A 229 -4.25 -0.94 2.51
CA THR A 229 -5.09 0.14 1.98
C THR A 229 -6.47 -0.38 1.58
N LEU A 230 -7.51 0.18 2.18
CA LEU A 230 -8.90 0.06 1.75
C LEU A 230 -9.25 1.24 0.85
N ILE A 231 -9.92 0.97 -0.27
CA ILE A 231 -10.48 1.98 -1.17
C ILE A 231 -11.92 2.21 -0.73
N MET A 232 -12.33 3.46 -0.59
CA MET A 232 -13.74 3.85 -0.46
C MET A 232 -14.09 4.70 -1.66
N ALA A 233 -15.02 4.21 -2.49
CA ALA A 233 -15.43 4.88 -3.72
C ALA A 233 -16.94 4.73 -3.95
N ASP A 234 -17.48 5.56 -4.86
CA ASP A 234 -18.91 5.58 -5.18
C ASP A 234 -19.32 4.44 -6.13
N ALA A 235 -18.40 3.99 -7.00
CA ALA A 235 -18.63 2.88 -7.93
C ALA A 235 -17.65 1.73 -7.74
N GLU A 236 -18.11 0.50 -7.94
CA GLU A 236 -17.30 -0.73 -7.86
C GLU A 236 -16.15 -0.78 -8.89
N THR A 237 -16.27 -0.02 -9.97
CA THR A 237 -15.25 0.11 -11.02
C THR A 237 -14.15 1.11 -10.69
N ASP A 238 -14.39 2.00 -9.73
CA ASP A 238 -13.41 3.02 -9.32
C ASP A 238 -12.35 2.37 -8.43
N GLY A 239 -11.15 2.94 -8.40
CA GLY A 239 -10.07 2.46 -7.56
C GLY A 239 -8.72 2.97 -8.01
N LEU A 240 -7.73 2.08 -8.05
CA LEU A 240 -6.31 2.41 -8.13
C LEU A 240 -5.68 1.82 -9.40
N VAL A 241 -5.26 2.72 -10.30
CA VAL A 241 -4.60 2.40 -11.58
C VAL A 241 -3.08 2.48 -11.40
N PRO A 242 -2.33 1.41 -11.73
CA PRO A 242 -0.88 1.41 -11.57
C PRO A 242 -0.18 2.29 -12.62
N THR A 243 0.82 3.07 -12.20
CA THR A 243 1.58 3.99 -13.07
C THR A 243 2.59 3.27 -13.97
N GLY A 244 3.01 2.07 -13.61
CA GLY A 244 3.99 1.25 -14.35
C GLY A 244 3.35 0.15 -15.22
N GLY A 245 2.03 0.19 -15.41
CA GLY A 245 1.27 -0.95 -15.92
C GLY A 245 1.00 -2.00 -14.82
N GLY A 246 0.17 -3.00 -15.15
CA GLY A 246 -0.30 -4.00 -14.20
C GLY A 246 -1.83 -3.99 -14.07
N ALA A 247 -2.34 -4.72 -13.08
CA ALA A 247 -3.77 -4.78 -12.81
C ALA A 247 -4.23 -3.59 -11.95
N THR A 248 -5.34 -2.97 -12.36
CA THR A 248 -6.09 -2.03 -11.53
C THR A 248 -6.68 -2.76 -10.32
N VAL A 249 -6.63 -2.13 -9.15
CA VAL A 249 -7.33 -2.61 -7.95
C VAL A 249 -8.56 -1.74 -7.76
N THR A 250 -9.77 -2.30 -7.87
CA THR A 250 -11.01 -1.54 -7.77
C THR A 250 -11.67 -1.69 -6.40
N TYR A 251 -12.55 -0.76 -6.05
CA TYR A 251 -13.39 -0.84 -4.86
C TYR A 251 -14.19 -2.14 -4.83
N GLY A 252 -14.85 -2.50 -5.94
CA GLY A 252 -15.62 -3.74 -6.04
C GLY A 252 -14.77 -5.00 -5.88
N SER A 253 -13.48 -4.92 -6.25
CA SER A 253 -12.56 -6.03 -6.05
C SER A 253 -12.22 -6.28 -4.57
N GLN A 254 -12.56 -5.36 -3.66
CA GLN A 254 -12.37 -5.52 -2.22
C GLN A 254 -13.61 -6.07 -1.52
N LEU A 255 -14.69 -6.32 -2.27
CA LEU A 255 -15.96 -6.80 -1.76
C LEU A 255 -16.14 -8.30 -2.06
N ASP A 256 -16.81 -9.00 -1.15
CA ASP A 256 -17.31 -10.34 -1.40
C ASP A 256 -18.61 -10.30 -2.23
N SER A 257 -19.16 -11.48 -2.56
CA SER A 257 -20.41 -11.60 -3.32
C SER A 257 -21.65 -10.99 -2.62
N SER A 258 -21.55 -10.68 -1.33
CA SER A 258 -22.60 -10.04 -0.54
C SER A 258 -22.39 -8.53 -0.38
N GLY A 259 -21.33 -7.97 -0.97
CA GLY A 259 -20.98 -6.56 -0.88
C GLY A 259 -20.25 -6.18 0.41
N ASN A 260 -19.75 -7.15 1.20
CA ASN A 260 -18.97 -6.86 2.40
C ASN A 260 -17.47 -6.80 2.07
N PHE A 261 -16.72 -5.97 2.80
CA PHE A 261 -15.27 -5.99 2.69
C PHE A 261 -14.70 -7.36 3.07
N MET A 262 -13.80 -7.88 2.24
CA MET A 262 -13.07 -9.11 2.54
C MET A 262 -12.15 -8.93 3.76
N PRO A 263 -11.89 -9.99 4.55
CA PRO A 263 -10.99 -9.89 5.68
C PRO A 263 -9.52 -9.73 5.26
N LEU A 264 -8.71 -9.06 6.09
CA LEU A 264 -7.26 -9.00 5.93
C LEU A 264 -6.58 -10.34 6.32
N PRO A 265 -5.48 -10.75 5.65
CA PRO A 265 -4.98 -10.19 4.41
C PRO A 265 -5.72 -10.81 3.21
N ALA A 266 -6.22 -9.96 2.31
CA ALA A 266 -6.75 -10.38 1.01
C ALA A 266 -6.05 -9.59 -0.11
N MET A 267 -6.76 -9.23 -1.16
CA MET A 267 -6.24 -8.47 -2.31
C MET A 267 -6.06 -6.96 -2.05
N TYR A 268 -5.80 -6.59 -0.80
CA TYR A 268 -5.53 -5.22 -0.39
C TYR A 268 -4.09 -4.82 -0.72
N LEU A 269 -3.89 -3.59 -1.17
CA LEU A 269 -2.56 -3.07 -1.44
C LEU A 269 -1.80 -2.79 -0.13
N MET A 270 -0.56 -3.26 -0.06
CA MET A 270 0.36 -2.94 1.04
C MET A 270 1.17 -1.69 0.69
N ALA A 271 0.75 -0.55 1.21
CA ALA A 271 1.39 0.75 0.96
C ALA A 271 2.71 0.86 1.71
N THR A 272 3.74 1.34 1.00
CA THR A 272 5.04 1.71 1.57
C THR A 272 5.22 3.22 1.62
N ALA A 273 4.53 3.96 0.73
CA ALA A 273 4.56 5.41 0.68
C ALA A 273 3.25 5.98 0.14
N VAL A 274 2.85 7.15 0.64
CA VAL A 274 1.66 7.88 0.19
C VAL A 274 1.94 9.37 0.05
N GLY A 275 1.20 10.04 -0.82
CA GLY A 275 1.32 11.47 -1.05
C GLY A 275 0.16 12.07 -1.83
N CYS A 276 0.11 13.40 -1.88
CA CYS A 276 -0.76 14.15 -2.79
C CYS A 276 0.08 14.79 -3.91
N GLY A 277 -0.54 15.05 -5.06
CA GLY A 277 0.12 15.72 -6.20
C GLY A 277 0.69 14.79 -7.27
N GLY A 278 0.26 13.52 -7.30
CA GLY A 278 0.65 12.54 -8.31
C GLY A 278 1.80 11.62 -7.89
N CYS A 279 2.13 10.69 -8.77
CA CYS A 279 3.13 9.64 -8.56
C CYS A 279 4.39 9.82 -9.44
N PRO A 280 5.56 9.30 -9.03
CA PRO A 280 5.81 8.49 -7.83
C PRO A 280 6.08 9.33 -6.57
N VAL A 281 5.92 8.68 -5.41
CA VAL A 281 6.36 9.20 -4.11
C VAL A 281 7.67 8.51 -3.74
N ASN A 282 8.78 9.26 -3.75
CA ASN A 282 10.14 8.73 -3.53
C ASN A 282 10.69 9.19 -2.18
N PRO A 283 10.65 8.36 -1.11
CA PRO A 283 11.19 8.75 0.19
C PRO A 283 12.70 9.01 0.12
N THR A 284 13.15 10.16 0.64
CA THR A 284 14.58 10.48 0.79
C THR A 284 14.90 10.63 2.27
N CYS A 285 15.28 9.52 2.92
CA CYS A 285 15.57 9.47 4.35
C CYS A 285 17.08 9.39 4.61
N PRO A 286 17.57 9.97 5.73
CA PRO A 286 18.98 9.97 6.10
C PRO A 286 19.51 8.59 6.54
#